data_AF-A0A417Y4V5-F1
#
_entry.id   AF-A0A417Y4V5-F1
#
_cell.length_a   1.000
_cell.length_b   1.000
_cell.length_c   1.000
_cell.angle_alpha   90.00
_cell.angle_beta   90.00
_cell.angle_gamma   90.00
#
_symmetry.space_group_name_H-M   'P 1'
#
loop_
_entity.id
_entity.type
_entity.pdbx_description
1 polymer ?
#
loop_
_entity_poly.entity_id
_entity_poly.type
_entity_poly.pdbx_seq_one_letter_code
_entity_poly.pdbx_strand_id
1 'polypeptide(L)'
;MFAMRPRRSLWRGGTALLTSTLVATLLVVAGLQQQAGPPTPIQSPDTTAASGSTYLCTGYTGCRNAGYSDAGYGAVNNRMYWRMYSGHNCTNYVAYRMIRAGMSTERPWDGTGMAYNWGHARSDITNNRPSVGAVAWWDRYDNGIGSSGHVAYVERVVSADEIVISEDSWSGDFHWRTITRDSGRWPTGFIHFVDKAVQNTAAPAISGTPQVGVELTVSRGSWSPNRELNFGWQWYADGTPVAGATARTFTPTAEEKGKAVTVEVTARRPGFTPATITTAPTALVARGEFTVVAPPTITGDPTVDEVLTATPATWSPASEDTLYRWKADGVLIEGATGRTLTLTRALLGKTIVVGTHARAPGYRNSPVRSAPIGPVVVGEIVASTPSTLIGRLRVGQVLTAQPGAVEPSDATVTYQWLRNGTPVTGATTETYSLTASDLGATMAVRVTRSRRNYADLVETVTATRAVTVKPTVTLTAVGRSRRAVVRVQVTAPDITVTGDATVKVGAQLATATLVDGRARVVVTGVEPGERRVRAWYAGNGSVLRARAESTVHVLP
;
A
#
# COMPACT_ATOMS: atom_id res chain seq x y z
N MET A 1 -1.18 47.59 32.81
CA MET A 1 -1.71 48.83 32.20
C MET A 1 -2.60 48.40 31.03
N PHE A 2 -3.92 48.68 31.11
CA PHE A 2 -5.00 48.48 30.11
C PHE A 2 -5.15 47.05 29.51
N ALA A 3 -6.14 46.20 29.83
CA ALA A 3 -7.60 46.30 29.96
C ALA A 3 -8.40 46.41 28.64
N MET A 4 -9.44 45.55 28.55
CA MET A 4 -10.64 45.54 27.67
C MET A 4 -10.49 44.83 26.32
N ARG A 5 -11.04 43.61 26.15
CA ARG A 5 -12.45 43.13 26.05
C ARG A 5 -12.79 42.81 24.57
N PRO A 6 -13.31 41.61 24.25
CA PRO A 6 -13.84 41.32 22.92
C PRO A 6 -15.30 41.80 22.79
N ARG A 7 -15.61 42.47 21.67
CA ARG A 7 -16.97 42.81 21.24
C ARG A 7 -17.63 41.60 20.57
N ARG A 8 -18.73 41.14 21.16
CA ARG A 8 -19.78 40.36 20.49
C ARG A 8 -20.76 41.32 19.81
N SER A 9 -21.15 41.04 18.57
CA SER A 9 -22.38 41.52 17.94
C SER A 9 -22.76 40.53 16.83
N LEU A 10 -23.82 39.73 17.02
CA LEU A 10 -25.22 40.03 16.70
C LEU A 10 -25.58 39.56 15.29
N TRP A 11 -26.26 38.41 15.23
CA TRP A 11 -27.37 38.18 14.30
C TRP A 11 -28.61 37.85 15.15
N ARG A 12 -29.57 38.78 15.15
CA ARG A 12 -31.00 38.57 15.43
C ARG A 12 -31.63 38.07 14.12
N GLY A 13 -32.73 37.33 14.08
CA GLY A 13 -33.67 36.92 15.11
C GLY A 13 -34.69 35.94 14.54
N GLY A 14 -35.61 35.47 15.39
CA GLY A 14 -36.70 34.59 14.99
C GLY A 14 -37.15 33.67 16.11
N THR A 15 -37.60 34.25 17.23
CA THR A 15 -38.32 33.56 18.30
C THR A 15 -39.74 33.20 17.85
N ALA A 16 -40.14 31.95 18.05
CA ALA A 16 -41.53 31.58 18.31
C ALA A 16 -41.56 30.47 19.37
N LEU A 17 -41.88 30.88 20.60
CA LEU A 17 -42.37 30.01 21.66
C LEU A 17 -43.74 29.47 21.26
N LEU A 18 -43.99 28.18 21.46
CA LEU A 18 -45.34 27.69 21.69
C LEU A 18 -45.34 26.83 22.96
N THR A 19 -46.05 27.40 23.92
CA THR A 19 -46.32 26.97 25.28
C THR A 19 -47.23 25.76 25.32
N SER A 20 -47.01 24.94 26.36
CA SER A 20 -47.94 23.93 26.87
C SER A 20 -49.36 24.47 27.05
N THR A 21 -50.35 23.68 26.65
CA THR A 21 -51.69 23.68 27.26
C THR A 21 -52.26 22.28 27.24
N LEU A 22 -52.29 21.65 28.41
CA LEU A 22 -53.26 20.62 28.78
C LEU A 22 -54.66 21.27 28.73
N VAL A 23 -55.59 20.70 27.98
CA VAL A 23 -57.03 20.93 28.18
C VAL A 23 -57.73 19.57 28.05
N ALA A 24 -58.07 19.01 29.20
CA ALA A 24 -59.10 17.99 29.31
C ALA A 24 -60.46 18.69 29.14
N THR A 25 -61.27 18.23 28.20
CA THR A 25 -62.67 18.65 28.10
C THR A 25 -63.54 17.41 28.16
N LEU A 26 -64.16 17.22 29.32
CA LEU A 26 -65.38 16.44 29.50
C LEU A 26 -66.48 17.05 28.63
N LEU A 27 -67.18 16.23 27.85
CA LEU A 27 -68.52 16.56 27.37
C LEU A 27 -69.41 15.34 27.57
N VAL A 28 -70.26 15.49 28.58
CA VAL A 28 -71.44 14.66 28.87
C VAL A 28 -72.45 14.91 27.76
N VAL A 29 -72.94 13.84 27.13
CA VAL A 29 -74.29 13.85 26.52
C VAL A 29 -75.02 12.60 26.98
N ALA A 30 -76.20 12.87 27.53
CA ALA A 30 -77.14 11.96 28.15
C ALA A 30 -77.71 10.93 27.18
N GLY A 31 -78.15 9.82 27.75
CA GLY A 31 -78.75 8.71 27.03
C GLY A 31 -80.14 9.00 26.47
N LEU A 32 -80.50 8.19 25.48
CA LEU A 32 -81.86 7.71 25.27
C LEU A 32 -81.76 6.20 25.03
N GLN A 33 -82.35 5.45 25.95
CA GLN A 33 -82.59 4.02 25.86
C GLN A 33 -83.51 3.73 24.65
N GLN A 34 -83.14 2.75 23.83
CA GLN A 34 -84.13 1.89 23.20
C GLN A 34 -83.83 0.44 23.56
N GLN A 35 -84.84 -0.15 24.18
CA GLN A 35 -84.91 -1.51 24.69
C GLN A 35 -84.83 -2.52 23.54
N ALA A 36 -84.00 -3.53 23.69
CA ALA A 36 -84.20 -4.83 23.06
C ALA A 36 -84.17 -5.87 24.19
N GLY A 37 -85.28 -6.58 24.36
CA GLY A 37 -85.53 -7.51 25.46
C GLY A 37 -84.60 -8.72 25.49
N PRO A 38 -84.67 -9.52 26.56
CA PRO A 38 -83.83 -10.70 26.71
C PRO A 38 -84.17 -11.72 25.61
N PRO A 39 -83.18 -12.36 24.95
CA PRO A 39 -83.49 -13.52 24.14
C PRO A 39 -83.98 -14.63 25.08
N THR A 40 -85.24 -15.01 24.88
CA THR A 40 -85.92 -16.18 25.41
C THR A 40 -85.03 -17.43 25.27
N PRO A 41 -84.97 -18.31 26.28
CA PRO A 41 -84.14 -19.50 26.22
C PRO A 41 -84.71 -20.47 25.17
N ILE A 42 -83.96 -20.70 24.09
CA ILE A 42 -84.27 -21.81 23.20
C ILE A 42 -83.76 -23.08 23.89
N GLN A 43 -84.73 -23.90 24.26
CA GLN A 43 -84.59 -25.19 24.90
C GLN A 43 -83.54 -26.06 24.19
N SER A 44 -82.67 -26.66 25.01
CA SER A 44 -82.00 -27.91 24.71
C SER A 44 -83.03 -28.94 24.23
N PRO A 45 -82.79 -29.66 23.13
CA PRO A 45 -83.07 -31.06 23.13
C PRO A 45 -81.91 -31.74 23.86
N ASP A 46 -82.13 -32.02 25.15
CA ASP A 46 -81.58 -33.27 25.69
C ASP A 46 -82.09 -34.39 24.78
N THR A 47 -81.18 -35.14 24.16
CA THR A 47 -81.18 -36.60 24.20
C THR A 47 -80.02 -37.16 23.38
N THR A 48 -79.19 -37.94 24.08
CA THR A 48 -78.35 -39.05 23.59
C THR A 48 -77.14 -38.74 22.69
N ALA A 49 -75.97 -38.85 23.32
CA ALA A 49 -74.71 -39.15 22.68
C ALA A 49 -74.86 -40.34 21.71
N ALA A 50 -74.43 -40.12 20.47
CA ALA A 50 -74.26 -41.16 19.46
C ALA A 50 -72.81 -41.10 18.94
N SER A 51 -72.04 -42.13 19.32
CA SER A 51 -70.91 -42.72 18.59
C SER A 51 -70.06 -41.85 17.64
N GLY A 52 -68.92 -41.37 18.14
CA GLY A 52 -67.61 -41.77 17.63
C GLY A 52 -66.92 -40.97 16.50
N SER A 53 -67.62 -40.52 15.47
CA SER A 53 -66.98 -39.71 14.43
C SER A 53 -67.96 -38.71 13.87
N THR A 54 -67.63 -37.42 13.97
CA THR A 54 -68.56 -36.33 13.64
C THR A 54 -67.97 -35.44 12.58
N TYR A 55 -68.62 -35.37 11.41
CA TYR A 55 -68.27 -34.42 10.37
C TYR A 55 -68.54 -32.99 10.84
N LEU A 56 -67.51 -32.17 10.77
CA LEU A 56 -67.58 -30.73 11.02
C LEU A 56 -68.00 -29.98 9.75
N CYS A 57 -67.62 -30.50 8.59
CA CYS A 57 -68.03 -30.00 7.29
C CYS A 57 -67.78 -31.04 6.18
N THR A 58 -68.41 -30.79 5.03
CA THR A 58 -68.27 -31.59 3.81
C THR A 58 -68.12 -30.66 2.61
N GLY A 59 -67.26 -31.05 1.68
CA GLY A 59 -66.94 -30.34 0.46
C GLY A 59 -66.02 -29.16 0.63
N TYR A 60 -65.21 -28.87 -0.40
CA TYR A 60 -64.30 -27.73 -0.37
C TYR A 60 -65.04 -26.42 -0.07
N THR A 61 -66.19 -26.20 -0.70
CA THR A 61 -67.01 -25.00 -0.49
C THR A 61 -67.70 -25.02 0.88
N GLY A 62 -68.30 -26.15 1.28
CA GLY A 62 -69.00 -26.27 2.55
C GLY A 62 -68.05 -26.11 3.74
N CYS A 63 -66.88 -26.72 3.68
CA CYS A 63 -65.81 -26.54 4.66
C CYS A 63 -65.30 -25.11 4.72
N ARG A 64 -65.04 -24.47 3.57
CA ARG A 64 -64.60 -23.07 3.54
C ARG A 64 -65.63 -22.14 4.19
N ASN A 65 -66.91 -22.33 3.90
CA ASN A 65 -68.00 -21.53 4.49
C ASN A 65 -68.13 -21.74 6.00
N ALA A 66 -67.83 -22.96 6.49
CA ALA A 66 -67.78 -23.29 7.91
C ALA A 66 -66.47 -22.86 8.61
N GLY A 67 -65.54 -22.19 7.91
CA GLY A 67 -64.27 -21.73 8.46
C GLY A 67 -63.15 -22.78 8.47
N TYR A 68 -63.34 -23.92 7.81
CA TYR A 68 -62.37 -25.01 7.72
C TYR A 68 -61.65 -25.00 6.38
N SER A 69 -60.31 -24.87 6.42
CA SER A 69 -59.48 -24.76 5.22
C SER A 69 -59.16 -26.14 4.61
N ASP A 70 -59.16 -26.22 3.29
CA ASP A 70 -58.59 -27.33 2.51
C ASP A 70 -57.09 -27.15 2.26
N ALA A 71 -56.48 -26.17 2.94
CA ALA A 71 -55.13 -25.68 2.70
C ALA A 71 -54.90 -25.25 1.23
N GLY A 72 -55.94 -25.00 0.44
CA GLY A 72 -55.84 -24.69 -0.99
C GLY A 72 -55.67 -25.92 -1.89
N TYR A 73 -55.85 -27.14 -1.37
CA TYR A 73 -55.74 -28.37 -2.17
C TYR A 73 -56.80 -28.44 -3.26
N GLY A 74 -58.04 -28.01 -3.01
CA GLY A 74 -59.14 -28.08 -3.98
C GLY A 74 -58.87 -27.27 -5.26
N ALA A 75 -57.99 -26.26 -5.21
CA ALA A 75 -57.57 -25.50 -6.39
C ALA A 75 -56.49 -26.22 -7.23
N VAL A 76 -55.82 -27.23 -6.67
CA VAL A 76 -54.65 -27.90 -7.27
C VAL A 76 -54.75 -29.43 -7.25
N ASN A 77 -55.91 -29.98 -6.89
CA ASN A 77 -56.10 -31.42 -6.72
C ASN A 77 -55.91 -32.18 -8.04
N ASN A 78 -55.98 -31.52 -9.20
CA ASN A 78 -55.67 -32.10 -10.51
C ASN A 78 -54.19 -32.49 -10.71
N ARG A 79 -53.29 -32.18 -9.76
CA ARG A 79 -51.87 -32.54 -9.79
C ARG A 79 -51.58 -33.78 -8.95
N MET A 80 -50.58 -34.55 -9.35
CA MET A 80 -50.09 -35.71 -8.61
C MET A 80 -48.98 -35.27 -7.64
N TYR A 81 -49.15 -35.55 -6.35
CA TYR A 81 -48.19 -35.35 -5.29
C TYR A 81 -47.67 -36.72 -4.84
N TRP A 82 -46.35 -36.89 -4.65
CA TRP A 82 -45.75 -38.19 -4.35
C TRP A 82 -46.10 -39.31 -5.36
N ARG A 83 -46.40 -38.92 -6.60
CA ARG A 83 -46.90 -39.81 -7.68
C ARG A 83 -48.21 -40.54 -7.31
N MET A 84 -48.99 -39.99 -6.38
CA MET A 84 -50.35 -40.45 -6.08
C MET A 84 -51.32 -39.94 -7.14
N TYR A 85 -52.37 -40.71 -7.42
CA TYR A 85 -53.41 -40.30 -8.38
C TYR A 85 -54.05 -38.98 -7.96
N SER A 86 -54.14 -38.04 -8.90
CA SER A 86 -54.77 -36.74 -8.71
C SER A 86 -56.29 -36.83 -8.54
N GLY A 87 -56.88 -35.75 -8.05
CA GLY A 87 -58.31 -35.60 -7.76
C GLY A 87 -58.64 -35.79 -6.28
N HIS A 88 -59.89 -36.14 -6.01
CA HIS A 88 -60.37 -36.53 -4.68
C HIS A 88 -59.73 -37.85 -4.27
N ASN A 89 -58.71 -37.79 -3.42
CA ASN A 89 -57.92 -38.93 -2.99
C ASN A 89 -57.18 -38.62 -1.67
N CYS A 90 -57.34 -39.48 -0.66
CA CYS A 90 -56.71 -39.34 0.64
C CYS A 90 -55.18 -39.27 0.56
N THR A 91 -54.54 -40.14 -0.24
CA THR A 91 -53.08 -40.21 -0.31
C THR A 91 -52.49 -39.00 -1.04
N ASN A 92 -53.17 -38.51 -2.08
CA ASN A 92 -52.72 -37.31 -2.82
C ASN A 92 -52.90 -36.04 -1.99
N TYR A 93 -54.01 -35.92 -1.25
CA TYR A 93 -54.25 -34.82 -0.32
C TYR A 93 -53.19 -34.78 0.79
N VAL A 94 -52.95 -35.89 1.48
CA VAL A 94 -51.94 -35.94 2.54
C VAL A 94 -50.54 -35.70 1.99
N ALA A 95 -50.19 -36.25 0.82
CA ALA A 95 -48.92 -35.95 0.16
C ALA A 95 -48.76 -34.44 -0.11
N TYR A 96 -49.79 -33.76 -0.62
CA TYR A 96 -49.80 -32.31 -0.76
C TYR A 96 -49.57 -31.58 0.56
N ARG A 97 -50.27 -31.99 1.62
CA ARG A 97 -50.13 -31.40 2.96
C ARG A 97 -48.71 -31.59 3.51
N MET A 98 -48.11 -32.75 3.31
CA MET A 98 -46.74 -33.05 3.73
C MET A 98 -45.71 -32.21 2.96
N ILE A 99 -45.87 -32.06 1.64
CA ILE A 99 -45.01 -31.19 0.82
C ILE A 99 -45.14 -29.73 1.26
N ARG A 100 -46.36 -29.26 1.50
CA ARG A 100 -46.65 -27.92 2.05
C ARG A 100 -46.03 -27.70 3.43
N ALA A 101 -45.89 -28.77 4.22
CA ALA A 101 -45.23 -28.75 5.52
C ALA A 101 -43.70 -28.92 5.43
N GLY A 102 -43.12 -28.90 4.22
CA GLY A 102 -41.68 -28.88 4.01
C GLY A 102 -41.05 -30.22 3.61
N MET A 103 -41.84 -31.26 3.35
CA MET A 103 -41.30 -32.51 2.81
C MET A 103 -40.94 -32.42 1.33
N SER A 104 -40.05 -33.32 0.90
CA SER A 104 -39.69 -33.50 -0.51
C SER A 104 -40.94 -33.78 -1.38
N THR A 105 -40.90 -33.36 -2.64
CA THR A 105 -41.90 -33.73 -3.66
C THR A 105 -41.82 -35.21 -4.06
N GLU A 106 -40.78 -35.90 -3.63
CA GLU A 106 -40.62 -37.34 -3.78
C GLU A 106 -41.14 -38.07 -2.53
N ARG A 107 -41.79 -39.21 -2.78
CA ARG A 107 -42.32 -40.04 -1.70
C ARG A 107 -41.17 -40.69 -0.93
N PRO A 108 -41.17 -40.68 0.41
CA PRO A 108 -40.02 -41.12 1.20
C PRO A 108 -39.96 -42.64 1.44
N TRP A 109 -40.60 -43.45 0.59
CA TRP A 109 -40.53 -44.92 0.56
C TRP A 109 -40.93 -45.46 -0.83
N ASP A 110 -40.52 -46.70 -1.11
CA ASP A 110 -40.81 -47.43 -2.33
C ASP A 110 -42.00 -48.39 -2.18
N GLY A 111 -42.53 -48.90 -3.30
CA GLY A 111 -43.65 -49.86 -3.30
C GLY A 111 -45.02 -49.21 -3.47
N THR A 112 -46.08 -49.82 -2.93
CA THR A 112 -47.45 -49.36 -3.16
C THR A 112 -47.72 -47.98 -2.55
N GLY A 113 -48.46 -47.13 -3.28
CA GLY A 113 -48.94 -45.83 -2.82
C GLY A 113 -50.21 -45.89 -1.98
N MET A 114 -50.82 -47.07 -1.86
CA MET A 114 -52.07 -47.28 -1.13
C MET A 114 -51.94 -46.94 0.35
N ALA A 115 -52.96 -46.31 0.90
CA ALA A 115 -52.97 -45.78 2.27
C ALA A 115 -52.66 -46.85 3.32
N TYR A 116 -53.17 -48.08 3.17
CA TYR A 116 -52.94 -49.16 4.15
C TYR A 116 -51.45 -49.45 4.40
N ASN A 117 -50.55 -49.17 3.45
CA ASN A 117 -49.14 -49.50 3.61
C ASN A 117 -48.31 -48.38 4.25
N TRP A 118 -48.86 -47.17 4.45
CA TRP A 118 -48.06 -46.00 4.83
C TRP A 118 -47.40 -46.15 6.20
N GLY A 119 -48.14 -46.56 7.23
CA GLY A 119 -47.58 -46.74 8.58
C GLY A 119 -46.61 -47.91 8.68
N HIS A 120 -46.84 -48.98 7.91
CA HIS A 120 -45.91 -50.11 7.81
C HIS A 120 -44.59 -49.71 7.14
N ALA A 121 -44.69 -49.02 6.00
CA ALA A 121 -43.54 -48.52 5.25
C ALA A 121 -42.72 -47.50 6.05
N ARG A 122 -43.36 -46.77 6.98
CA ARG A 122 -42.74 -45.77 7.86
C ARG A 122 -42.84 -46.14 9.34
N SER A 123 -42.64 -47.41 9.66
CA SER A 123 -42.68 -47.92 11.04
C SER A 123 -41.64 -47.26 11.96
N ASP A 124 -40.54 -46.74 11.39
CA ASP A 124 -39.49 -45.98 12.07
C ASP A 124 -39.99 -44.68 12.73
N ILE A 125 -41.07 -44.10 12.21
CA ILE A 125 -41.66 -42.84 12.67
C ILE A 125 -43.15 -42.97 12.97
N THR A 126 -43.71 -44.17 12.99
CA THR A 126 -45.12 -44.42 13.30
C THR A 126 -45.30 -44.85 14.75
N ASN A 127 -46.21 -44.24 15.48
CA ASN A 127 -46.61 -44.69 16.82
C ASN A 127 -48.07 -44.32 17.14
N ASN A 128 -48.53 -44.55 18.37
CA ASN A 128 -49.95 -44.39 18.75
C ASN A 128 -50.28 -43.05 19.41
N ARG A 129 -49.36 -42.07 19.38
CA ARG A 129 -49.55 -40.75 20.01
C ARG A 129 -49.97 -39.73 18.95
N PRO A 130 -51.15 -39.11 19.08
CA PRO A 130 -51.55 -38.05 18.16
C PRO A 130 -50.68 -36.81 18.35
N SER A 131 -50.37 -36.14 17.25
CA SER A 131 -49.73 -34.82 17.23
C SER A 131 -50.28 -34.01 16.06
N VAL A 132 -50.39 -32.70 16.24
CA VAL A 132 -50.79 -31.79 15.16
C VAL A 132 -49.77 -31.88 14.04
N GLY A 133 -50.24 -32.11 12.82
CA GLY A 133 -49.41 -32.29 11.63
C GLY A 133 -48.91 -33.71 11.36
N ALA A 134 -49.17 -34.67 12.24
CA ALA A 134 -48.98 -36.08 11.91
C ALA A 134 -50.02 -36.55 10.87
N VAL A 135 -49.70 -37.66 10.21
CA VAL A 135 -50.65 -38.37 9.36
C VAL A 135 -51.38 -39.39 10.22
N ALA A 136 -52.69 -39.19 10.40
CA ALA A 136 -53.56 -40.23 10.92
C ALA A 136 -53.70 -41.32 9.87
N TRP A 137 -53.32 -42.55 10.20
CA TRP A 137 -53.25 -43.67 9.26
C TRP A 137 -54.13 -44.83 9.73
N TRP A 138 -54.87 -45.41 8.78
CA TRP A 138 -55.66 -46.63 8.96
C TRP A 138 -55.17 -47.73 8.02
N ASP A 139 -54.89 -48.90 8.59
CA ASP A 139 -54.59 -50.12 7.85
C ASP A 139 -55.86 -50.72 7.22
N ARG A 140 -55.67 -51.69 6.33
CA ARG A 140 -56.74 -52.43 5.66
C ARG A 140 -57.68 -53.08 6.69
N TYR A 141 -58.98 -52.87 6.52
CA TYR A 141 -60.04 -53.47 7.36
C TYR A 141 -60.00 -53.05 8.83
N ASP A 142 -59.15 -52.11 9.22
CA ASP A 142 -59.09 -51.62 10.59
C ASP A 142 -60.13 -50.52 10.82
N ASN A 143 -60.78 -50.54 11.98
CA ASN A 143 -61.72 -49.48 12.43
C ASN A 143 -62.75 -49.06 11.35
N GLY A 144 -63.26 -50.06 10.62
CA GLY A 144 -64.29 -49.91 9.58
C GLY A 144 -63.81 -49.26 8.27
N ILE A 145 -62.50 -49.23 8.01
CA ILE A 145 -61.90 -48.76 6.74
C ILE A 145 -61.79 -49.91 5.74
N GLY A 146 -61.95 -49.62 4.45
CA GLY A 146 -61.88 -50.63 3.38
C GLY A 146 -60.48 -51.20 3.13
N SER A 147 -60.37 -52.06 2.11
CA SER A 147 -59.14 -52.78 1.75
C SER A 147 -57.97 -51.88 1.32
N SER A 148 -58.26 -50.65 0.86
CA SER A 148 -57.24 -49.66 0.46
C SER A 148 -56.58 -48.96 1.65
N GLY A 149 -57.10 -49.10 2.87
CA GLY A 149 -56.74 -48.27 4.01
C GLY A 149 -57.17 -46.82 3.85
N HIS A 150 -56.76 -45.95 4.77
CA HIS A 150 -57.05 -44.51 4.70
C HIS A 150 -55.96 -43.67 5.37
N VAL A 151 -55.80 -42.42 4.93
CA VAL A 151 -54.90 -41.44 5.57
C VAL A 151 -55.55 -40.08 5.64
N ALA A 152 -55.29 -39.35 6.73
CA ALA A 152 -55.77 -38.00 6.94
C ALA A 152 -54.70 -37.13 7.62
N TYR A 153 -54.85 -35.82 7.55
CA TYR A 153 -53.98 -34.87 8.22
C TYR A 153 -54.55 -34.48 9.58
N VAL A 154 -53.77 -34.60 10.66
CA VAL A 154 -54.21 -34.17 12.00
C VAL A 154 -54.10 -32.65 12.11
N GLU A 155 -55.24 -31.97 12.15
CA GLU A 155 -55.34 -30.51 12.25
C GLU A 155 -55.28 -30.02 13.70
N ARG A 156 -55.82 -30.83 14.62
CA ARG A 156 -55.85 -30.51 16.05
C ARG A 156 -55.83 -31.78 16.88
N VAL A 157 -55.12 -31.74 18.00
CA VAL A 157 -55.21 -32.75 19.06
C VAL A 157 -55.91 -32.09 20.24
N VAL A 158 -57.16 -32.50 20.49
CA VAL A 158 -57.98 -31.97 21.59
C VAL A 158 -57.56 -32.62 22.90
N SER A 159 -57.28 -33.93 22.86
CA SER A 159 -56.72 -34.71 23.96
C SER A 159 -55.97 -35.93 23.42
N ALA A 160 -55.45 -36.79 24.30
CA ALA A 160 -54.87 -38.07 23.90
C ALA A 160 -55.89 -39.00 23.18
N ASP A 161 -57.19 -38.72 23.35
CA ASP A 161 -58.30 -39.57 22.90
C ASP A 161 -59.24 -38.87 21.92
N GLU A 162 -58.95 -37.62 21.53
CA GLU A 162 -59.77 -36.84 20.60
C GLU A 162 -58.90 -36.01 19.65
N ILE A 163 -59.11 -36.20 18.35
CA ILE A 163 -58.44 -35.46 17.28
C ILE A 163 -59.44 -34.82 16.33
N VAL A 164 -59.04 -33.72 15.71
CA VAL A 164 -59.70 -33.16 14.53
C VAL A 164 -58.79 -33.36 13.34
N ILE A 165 -59.32 -33.96 12.28
CA ILE A 165 -58.60 -34.24 11.05
C ILE A 165 -59.23 -33.50 9.88
N SER A 166 -58.42 -33.25 8.86
CA SER A 166 -58.89 -32.97 7.51
C SER A 166 -58.49 -34.12 6.59
N GLU A 167 -59.36 -34.46 5.66
CA GLU A 167 -59.14 -35.57 4.74
C GLU A 167 -59.85 -35.33 3.41
N ASP A 168 -59.37 -36.02 2.39
CA ASP A 168 -60.05 -36.20 1.12
C ASP A 168 -60.22 -37.70 0.88
N SER A 169 -61.13 -38.12 0.02
CA SER A 169 -61.46 -39.54 -0.15
C SER A 169 -61.67 -39.89 -1.61
N TRP A 170 -61.22 -41.08 -2.01
CA TRP A 170 -61.46 -41.57 -3.38
C TRP A 170 -62.95 -41.60 -3.67
N SER A 171 -63.39 -40.97 -4.77
CA SER A 171 -64.81 -40.87 -5.17
C SER A 171 -65.75 -40.23 -4.12
N GLY A 172 -65.18 -39.60 -3.08
CA GLY A 172 -65.90 -38.87 -2.03
C GLY A 172 -65.63 -37.37 -2.11
N ASP A 173 -65.94 -36.67 -1.04
CA ASP A 173 -65.71 -35.23 -0.93
C ASP A 173 -64.66 -34.91 0.15
N PHE A 174 -64.20 -33.67 0.20
CA PHE A 174 -63.29 -33.19 1.25
C PHE A 174 -64.03 -33.02 2.58
N HIS A 175 -63.42 -33.40 3.69
CA HIS A 175 -64.05 -33.33 5.00
C HIS A 175 -63.11 -32.79 6.07
N TRP A 176 -63.70 -32.13 7.06
CA TRP A 176 -63.14 -32.06 8.40
C TRP A 176 -64.02 -32.87 9.34
N ARG A 177 -63.41 -33.63 10.25
CA ARG A 177 -64.16 -34.35 11.28
C ARG A 177 -63.40 -34.49 12.58
N THR A 178 -64.16 -34.63 13.66
CA THR A 178 -63.67 -35.05 14.96
C THR A 178 -63.73 -36.57 15.06
N ILE A 179 -62.71 -37.18 15.66
CA ILE A 179 -62.64 -38.62 15.93
C ILE A 179 -62.24 -38.82 17.39
N THR A 180 -63.01 -39.62 18.12
CA THR A 180 -62.70 -40.02 19.49
C THR A 180 -62.16 -41.45 19.52
N ARG A 181 -61.41 -41.83 20.56
CA ARG A 181 -60.79 -43.18 20.65
C ARG A 181 -61.82 -44.31 20.73
N ASP A 182 -62.94 -44.09 21.41
CA ASP A 182 -64.03 -45.04 21.63
C ASP A 182 -64.97 -45.21 20.41
N SER A 183 -64.70 -44.49 19.33
CA SER A 183 -65.55 -44.41 18.15
C SER A 183 -65.63 -45.65 17.27
N GLY A 184 -64.70 -46.59 17.45
CA GLY A 184 -64.42 -47.63 16.45
C GLY A 184 -63.89 -47.07 15.12
N ARG A 185 -63.47 -45.80 15.08
CA ARG A 185 -62.91 -45.07 13.92
C ARG A 185 -61.53 -44.47 14.20
N TRP A 186 -60.94 -44.73 15.36
CA TRP A 186 -59.61 -44.21 15.72
C TRP A 186 -58.53 -44.68 14.74
N PRO A 187 -57.51 -43.86 14.39
CA PRO A 187 -56.42 -44.29 13.52
C PRO A 187 -55.67 -45.51 14.06
N THR A 188 -55.26 -46.42 13.17
CA THR A 188 -54.33 -47.52 13.48
C THR A 188 -53.02 -46.99 14.07
N GLY A 189 -52.54 -45.85 13.56
CA GLY A 189 -51.38 -45.15 14.09
C GLY A 189 -51.24 -43.73 13.54
N PHE A 190 -50.24 -43.03 14.03
CA PHE A 190 -49.86 -41.69 13.62
C PHE A 190 -48.43 -41.71 13.06
N ILE A 191 -48.28 -41.27 11.81
CA ILE A 191 -46.98 -41.20 11.13
C ILE A 191 -46.40 -39.81 11.31
N HIS A 192 -45.25 -39.72 11.97
CA HIS A 192 -44.67 -38.47 12.45
C HIS A 192 -43.63 -37.89 11.49
N PHE A 193 -44.09 -37.32 10.38
CA PHE A 193 -43.21 -36.81 9.34
C PHE A 193 -42.62 -35.42 9.58
N VAL A 194 -43.32 -34.50 10.24
CA VAL A 194 -42.90 -33.08 10.36
C VAL A 194 -43.24 -32.46 11.71
N ASP A 195 -44.05 -33.14 12.51
CA ASP A 195 -44.56 -32.73 13.80
C ASP A 195 -43.53 -32.88 14.94
N LYS A 196 -42.38 -33.50 14.67
CA LYS A 196 -41.21 -33.48 15.55
C LYS A 196 -40.28 -32.33 15.14
N ALA A 197 -39.82 -31.53 16.09
CA ALA A 197 -38.89 -30.44 15.83
C ALA A 197 -37.45 -30.81 16.22
N VAL A 198 -36.48 -30.28 15.47
CA VAL A 198 -35.11 -30.17 15.97
C VAL A 198 -35.11 -29.13 17.11
N GLN A 199 -34.35 -29.36 18.17
CA GLN A 199 -34.27 -28.45 19.31
C GLN A 199 -32.83 -28.09 19.62
N ASN A 200 -32.52 -26.82 19.82
CA ASN A 200 -31.22 -26.40 20.36
C ASN A 200 -31.17 -26.70 21.85
N THR A 201 -30.13 -27.42 22.30
CA THR A 201 -29.90 -27.74 23.72
C THR A 201 -28.71 -26.97 24.30
N ALA A 202 -27.86 -26.40 23.45
CA ALA A 202 -26.83 -25.43 23.84
C ALA A 202 -26.55 -24.45 22.69
N ALA A 203 -26.54 -23.15 23.01
CA ALA A 203 -26.39 -22.10 22.01
C ALA A 203 -25.01 -22.16 21.31
N PRO A 204 -24.95 -21.86 20.01
CA PRO A 204 -23.69 -21.66 19.31
C PRO A 204 -22.97 -20.39 19.82
N ALA A 205 -21.66 -20.34 19.63
CA ALA A 205 -20.82 -19.22 20.04
C ALA A 205 -19.82 -18.86 18.93
N ILE A 206 -19.55 -17.57 18.78
CA ILE A 206 -18.53 -17.05 17.87
C ILE A 206 -17.19 -16.99 18.62
N SER A 207 -16.13 -17.48 17.97
CA SER A 207 -14.74 -17.38 18.43
C SER A 207 -13.89 -16.63 17.42
N GLY A 208 -12.85 -15.95 17.90
CA GLY A 208 -11.99 -15.07 17.10
C GLY A 208 -12.09 -13.62 17.58
N THR A 209 -11.14 -12.79 17.18
CA THR A 209 -11.14 -11.36 17.51
C THR A 209 -11.98 -10.61 16.46
N PRO A 210 -13.08 -9.92 16.83
CA PRO A 210 -13.88 -9.14 15.89
C PRO A 210 -13.06 -7.97 15.34
N GLN A 211 -12.45 -8.16 14.18
CA GLN A 211 -11.54 -7.21 13.56
C GLN A 211 -11.57 -7.39 12.04
N VAL A 212 -11.48 -6.29 11.29
CA VAL A 212 -11.38 -6.35 9.83
C VAL A 212 -10.18 -7.21 9.42
N GLY A 213 -10.43 -8.18 8.52
CA GLY A 213 -9.41 -9.09 8.01
C GLY A 213 -9.07 -10.27 8.92
N VAL A 214 -9.69 -10.39 10.10
CA VAL A 214 -9.49 -11.52 11.02
C VAL A 214 -10.68 -12.48 10.93
N GLU A 215 -10.41 -13.75 10.64
CA GLU A 215 -11.47 -14.76 10.52
C GLU A 215 -12.15 -15.03 11.88
N LEU A 216 -13.48 -14.97 11.88
CA LEU A 216 -14.35 -15.43 12.94
C LEU A 216 -14.88 -16.82 12.60
N THR A 217 -15.01 -17.68 13.61
CA THR A 217 -15.58 -19.02 13.47
C THR A 217 -16.76 -19.19 14.40
N VAL A 218 -17.87 -19.78 13.93
CA VAL A 218 -19.00 -20.12 14.78
C VAL A 218 -19.01 -21.62 15.13
N SER A 219 -19.27 -21.93 16.40
CA SER A 219 -19.55 -23.30 16.83
C SER A 219 -20.96 -23.72 16.39
N ARG A 220 -21.23 -25.02 16.26
CA ARG A 220 -22.59 -25.48 15.89
C ARG A 220 -23.57 -25.40 17.07
N GLY A 221 -23.10 -25.30 18.31
CA GLY A 221 -23.93 -25.56 19.49
C GLY A 221 -24.24 -27.05 19.66
N SER A 222 -25.22 -27.37 20.52
CA SER A 222 -25.75 -28.73 20.71
C SER A 222 -27.23 -28.79 20.39
N TRP A 223 -27.68 -29.92 19.84
CA TRP A 223 -29.03 -30.08 19.29
C TRP A 223 -29.59 -31.46 19.59
N SER A 224 -30.91 -31.60 19.65
CA SER A 224 -31.63 -32.86 19.80
C SER A 224 -32.73 -32.97 18.74
N PRO A 225 -32.86 -34.11 18.03
CA PRO A 225 -31.89 -35.21 17.96
C PRO A 225 -30.55 -34.76 17.35
N ASN A 226 -29.44 -35.40 17.72
CA ASN A 226 -28.07 -34.96 17.36
C ASN A 226 -27.45 -35.71 16.16
N ARG A 227 -28.14 -36.67 15.56
CA ARG A 227 -27.69 -37.44 14.40
C ARG A 227 -28.32 -36.90 13.12
N GLU A 228 -27.58 -36.99 12.01
CA GLU A 228 -28.05 -36.64 10.65
C GLU A 228 -28.51 -35.18 10.49
N LEU A 229 -27.90 -34.27 11.26
CA LEU A 229 -28.17 -32.85 11.16
C LEU A 229 -27.35 -32.21 10.03
N ASN A 230 -28.04 -31.45 9.19
CA ASN A 230 -27.46 -30.53 8.22
C ASN A 230 -27.55 -29.11 8.76
N PHE A 231 -26.50 -28.32 8.59
CA PHE A 231 -26.40 -26.96 9.13
C PHE A 231 -26.36 -25.92 8.02
N GLY A 232 -27.07 -24.82 8.23
CA GLY A 232 -26.93 -23.57 7.48
C GLY A 232 -26.54 -22.43 8.41
N TRP A 233 -25.79 -21.47 7.86
CA TRP A 233 -25.37 -20.26 8.58
C TRP A 233 -25.79 -19.03 7.80
N GLN A 234 -26.07 -17.94 8.52
CA GLN A 234 -26.17 -16.60 7.95
C GLN A 234 -25.56 -15.63 8.96
N TRP A 235 -24.53 -14.89 8.54
CA TRP A 235 -23.92 -13.86 9.38
C TRP A 235 -24.68 -12.54 9.24
N TYR A 236 -24.72 -11.78 10.32
CA TYR A 236 -25.37 -10.47 10.42
C TYR A 236 -24.41 -9.47 11.05
N ALA A 237 -24.49 -8.22 10.59
CA ALA A 237 -23.80 -7.09 11.19
C ALA A 237 -24.84 -6.04 11.59
N ASP A 238 -24.90 -5.70 12.89
CA ASP A 238 -25.94 -4.85 13.49
C ASP A 238 -27.37 -5.27 13.07
N GLY A 239 -27.64 -6.58 13.09
CA GLY A 239 -28.94 -7.14 12.75
C GLY A 239 -29.29 -7.17 11.25
N THR A 240 -28.41 -6.68 10.37
CA THR A 240 -28.59 -6.77 8.92
C THR A 240 -27.83 -7.97 8.36
N PRO A 241 -28.45 -8.83 7.53
CA PRO A 241 -27.77 -9.99 6.96
C PRO A 241 -26.64 -9.56 6.02
N VAL A 242 -25.46 -10.14 6.20
CA VAL A 242 -24.30 -9.92 5.31
C VAL A 242 -24.44 -10.84 4.10
N ALA A 243 -24.54 -10.24 2.91
CA ALA A 243 -24.78 -10.97 1.67
C ALA A 243 -23.69 -12.02 1.40
N GLY A 244 -24.10 -13.26 1.11
CA GLY A 244 -23.18 -14.37 0.80
C GLY A 244 -22.41 -14.95 2.01
N ALA A 245 -22.52 -14.35 3.20
CA ALA A 245 -21.90 -14.87 4.40
C ALA A 245 -22.73 -16.03 4.98
N THR A 246 -22.62 -17.20 4.35
CA THR A 246 -23.37 -18.42 4.72
C THR A 246 -22.50 -19.60 5.13
N ALA A 247 -21.20 -19.35 5.34
CA ALA A 247 -20.24 -20.35 5.78
C ALA A 247 -20.13 -20.39 7.32
N ARG A 248 -19.47 -21.42 7.83
CA ARG A 248 -19.15 -21.54 9.27
C ARG A 248 -18.11 -20.49 9.72
N THR A 249 -17.36 -19.92 8.80
CA THR A 249 -16.42 -18.84 9.07
C THR A 249 -16.83 -17.55 8.36
N PHE A 250 -16.38 -16.42 8.88
CA PHE A 250 -16.62 -15.10 8.32
C PHE A 250 -15.48 -14.17 8.68
N THR A 251 -14.94 -13.49 7.67
CA THR A 251 -13.89 -12.49 7.87
C THR A 251 -14.51 -11.11 7.67
N PRO A 252 -14.70 -10.31 8.73
CA PRO A 252 -15.27 -8.98 8.62
C PRO A 252 -14.47 -8.11 7.66
N THR A 253 -15.18 -7.30 6.86
CA THR A 253 -14.61 -6.34 5.93
C THR A 253 -14.70 -4.92 6.50
N ALA A 254 -14.29 -3.93 5.70
CA ALA A 254 -14.44 -2.53 6.07
C ALA A 254 -15.90 -2.11 6.35
N GLU A 255 -16.87 -2.80 5.74
CA GLU A 255 -18.31 -2.52 5.88
C GLU A 255 -18.86 -2.93 7.25
N GLU A 256 -18.26 -3.94 7.88
CA GLU A 256 -18.64 -4.39 9.23
C GLU A 256 -17.92 -3.64 10.34
N LYS A 257 -16.92 -2.80 10.03
CA LYS A 257 -16.19 -2.04 11.04
C LYS A 257 -17.13 -1.21 11.92
N GLY A 258 -17.01 -1.40 13.23
CA GLY A 258 -17.80 -0.70 14.24
C GLY A 258 -19.17 -1.33 14.51
N LYS A 259 -19.51 -2.44 13.83
CA LYS A 259 -20.76 -3.18 14.03
C LYS A 259 -20.53 -4.39 14.94
N ALA A 260 -21.55 -4.80 15.68
CA ALA A 260 -21.55 -6.10 16.34
C ALA A 260 -21.96 -7.19 15.34
N VAL A 261 -21.31 -8.36 15.42
CA VAL A 261 -21.59 -9.49 14.53
C VAL A 261 -22.37 -10.56 15.27
N THR A 262 -23.39 -11.12 14.63
CA THR A 262 -24.15 -12.29 15.09
C THR A 262 -24.27 -13.32 13.98
N VAL A 263 -24.53 -14.58 14.33
CA VAL A 263 -24.81 -15.64 13.35
C VAL A 263 -26.10 -16.34 13.67
N GLU A 264 -26.93 -16.50 12.65
CA GLU A 264 -28.08 -17.40 12.69
C GLU A 264 -27.64 -18.80 12.25
N VAL A 265 -27.81 -19.79 13.13
CA VAL A 265 -27.47 -21.19 12.89
C VAL A 265 -28.76 -21.98 12.75
N THR A 266 -29.00 -22.54 11.58
CA THR A 266 -30.17 -23.36 11.27
C THR A 266 -29.79 -24.84 11.22
N ALA A 267 -30.43 -25.68 12.02
CA ALA A 267 -30.25 -27.12 12.04
C ALA A 267 -31.46 -27.82 11.39
N ARG A 268 -31.19 -28.69 10.42
CA ARG A 268 -32.21 -29.40 9.62
C ARG A 268 -31.98 -30.91 9.73
N ARG A 269 -33.08 -31.66 9.88
CA ARG A 269 -33.08 -33.12 9.76
C ARG A 269 -34.29 -33.55 8.92
N PRO A 270 -34.11 -34.44 7.93
CA PRO A 270 -35.26 -35.00 7.21
C PRO A 270 -36.27 -35.61 8.18
N GLY A 271 -37.55 -35.29 8.00
CA GLY A 271 -38.61 -35.76 8.90
C GLY A 271 -38.80 -34.93 10.18
N PHE A 272 -38.12 -33.78 10.29
CA PHE A 272 -38.24 -32.87 11.44
C PHE A 272 -38.44 -31.43 10.96
N THR A 273 -39.26 -30.66 11.69
CA THR A 273 -39.28 -29.21 11.55
C THR A 273 -37.90 -28.63 11.93
N PRO A 274 -37.24 -27.85 11.06
CA PRO A 274 -35.96 -27.21 11.37
C PRO A 274 -36.04 -26.27 12.55
N ALA A 275 -34.91 -26.07 13.22
CA ALA A 275 -34.79 -25.04 14.25
C ALA A 275 -33.61 -24.13 13.97
N THR A 276 -33.76 -22.89 14.42
CA THR A 276 -32.84 -21.81 14.15
C THR A 276 -32.56 -21.05 15.44
N ILE A 277 -31.31 -20.71 15.68
CA ILE A 277 -30.89 -19.94 16.86
C ILE A 277 -29.84 -18.89 16.45
N THR A 278 -29.92 -17.70 17.03
CA THR A 278 -28.94 -16.63 16.82
C THR A 278 -27.94 -16.61 17.97
N THR A 279 -26.65 -16.47 17.68
CA THR A 279 -25.60 -16.32 18.69
C THR A 279 -25.77 -15.02 19.48
N ALA A 280 -25.13 -14.94 20.65
CA ALA A 280 -24.87 -13.63 21.26
C ALA A 280 -24.02 -12.74 20.32
N PRO A 281 -24.19 -11.40 20.36
CA PRO A 281 -23.38 -10.49 19.58
C PRO A 281 -21.92 -10.48 20.03
N THR A 282 -21.00 -10.33 19.08
CA THR A 282 -19.59 -10.06 19.38
C THR A 282 -19.42 -8.64 19.95
N ALA A 283 -18.22 -8.34 20.48
CA ALA A 283 -17.78 -6.95 20.57
C ALA A 283 -17.77 -6.29 19.17
N LEU A 284 -17.79 -4.96 19.13
CA LEU A 284 -17.76 -4.21 17.87
C LEU A 284 -16.49 -4.54 17.07
N VAL A 285 -16.65 -4.74 15.77
CA VAL A 285 -15.54 -5.05 14.86
C VAL A 285 -14.54 -3.89 14.86
N ALA A 286 -13.32 -4.18 15.34
CA ALA A 286 -12.21 -3.24 15.37
C ALA A 286 -11.61 -3.03 13.98
N ARG A 287 -10.78 -1.98 13.84
CA ARG A 287 -10.00 -1.76 12.63
C ARG A 287 -8.96 -2.86 12.46
N GLY A 288 -8.73 -3.27 11.21
CA GLY A 288 -7.61 -4.14 10.86
C GLY A 288 -6.27 -3.46 11.12
N GLU A 289 -5.23 -4.26 11.30
CA GLU A 289 -3.86 -3.79 11.51
C GLU A 289 -2.97 -4.29 10.36
N PHE A 290 -1.96 -3.49 9.99
CA PHE A 290 -0.92 -3.91 9.06
C PHE A 290 0.33 -4.34 9.82
N THR A 291 1.00 -5.36 9.31
CA THR A 291 2.37 -5.69 9.70
C THR A 291 3.34 -5.24 8.61
N VAL A 292 4.38 -4.50 8.98
CA VAL A 292 5.47 -4.16 8.05
C VAL A 292 6.28 -5.42 7.77
N VAL A 293 6.32 -5.84 6.51
CA VAL A 293 7.12 -6.99 6.06
C VAL A 293 8.53 -6.53 5.69
N ALA A 294 8.64 -5.44 4.93
CA ALA A 294 9.91 -4.78 4.63
C ALA A 294 9.75 -3.25 4.64
N PRO A 295 10.66 -2.50 5.31
CA PRO A 295 10.67 -1.04 5.26
C PRO A 295 11.12 -0.53 3.89
N PRO A 296 10.87 0.75 3.56
CA PRO A 296 11.38 1.33 2.32
C PRO A 296 12.89 1.54 2.43
N THR A 297 13.60 1.47 1.31
CA THR A 297 15.03 1.79 1.23
C THR A 297 15.26 2.98 0.30
N ILE A 298 16.40 3.66 0.46
CA ILE A 298 16.83 4.73 -0.45
C ILE A 298 18.08 4.25 -1.18
N THR A 299 18.13 4.49 -2.49
CA THR A 299 19.30 4.29 -3.34
C THR A 299 19.67 5.58 -4.07
N GLY A 300 20.91 5.67 -4.56
CA GLY A 300 21.49 6.86 -5.19
C GLY A 300 22.52 7.55 -4.30
N ASP A 301 23.29 8.46 -4.89
CA ASP A 301 24.36 9.18 -4.19
C ASP A 301 23.82 10.45 -3.55
N PRO A 302 24.13 10.72 -2.26
CA PRO A 302 23.68 11.91 -1.57
C PRO A 302 24.50 13.13 -1.99
N THR A 303 24.45 13.51 -3.25
CA THR A 303 25.18 14.63 -3.84
C THR A 303 24.20 15.65 -4.42
N VAL A 304 24.49 16.94 -4.31
CA VAL A 304 23.65 17.99 -4.91
C VAL A 304 23.52 17.76 -6.42
N ASP A 305 22.32 18.00 -6.93
CA ASP A 305 21.82 17.77 -8.30
C ASP A 305 21.61 16.29 -8.68
N GLU A 306 22.05 15.33 -7.85
CA GLU A 306 21.72 13.90 -8.01
C GLU A 306 20.30 13.56 -7.54
N VAL A 307 19.84 12.36 -7.90
CA VAL A 307 18.49 11.88 -7.59
C VAL A 307 18.56 10.66 -6.67
N LEU A 308 17.92 10.78 -5.50
CA LEU A 308 17.64 9.64 -4.63
C LEU A 308 16.36 8.94 -5.07
N THR A 309 16.35 7.61 -5.04
CA THR A 309 15.20 6.76 -5.39
C THR A 309 14.76 5.92 -4.21
N ALA A 310 13.47 5.94 -3.90
CA ALA A 310 12.87 5.10 -2.87
C ALA A 310 12.38 3.76 -3.44
N THR A 311 12.78 2.68 -2.78
CA THR A 311 12.16 1.36 -2.94
C THR A 311 10.90 1.30 -2.06
N PRO A 312 9.77 0.77 -2.54
CA PRO A 312 8.55 0.65 -1.74
C PRO A 312 8.75 -0.23 -0.52
N ALA A 313 8.04 0.09 0.55
CA ALA A 313 7.83 -0.83 1.66
C ALA A 313 6.79 -1.89 1.28
N THR A 314 6.77 -3.00 2.00
CA THR A 314 5.74 -4.05 1.86
C THR A 314 5.06 -4.31 3.19
N TRP A 315 3.78 -4.64 3.14
CA TRP A 315 2.94 -4.91 4.31
C TRP A 315 2.13 -6.18 4.12
N SER A 316 1.69 -6.75 5.24
CA SER A 316 0.68 -7.81 5.31
C SER A 316 -0.49 -7.33 6.16
N PRO A 317 -1.74 -7.35 5.64
CA PRO A 317 -2.10 -7.60 4.23
C PRO A 317 -1.51 -6.54 3.29
N ALA A 318 -1.56 -6.80 1.98
CA ALA A 318 -1.07 -5.85 0.99
C ALA A 318 -1.83 -4.52 1.09
N SER A 319 -1.10 -3.40 1.04
CA SER A 319 -1.69 -2.06 1.03
C SER A 319 -2.21 -1.69 -0.35
N GLU A 320 -3.33 -0.98 -0.42
CA GLU A 320 -3.89 -0.48 -1.69
C GLU A 320 -3.24 0.84 -2.15
N ASP A 321 -2.66 1.61 -1.21
CA ASP A 321 -2.00 2.90 -1.48
C ASP A 321 -0.60 2.96 -0.84
N THR A 322 0.35 3.58 -1.56
CA THR A 322 1.68 3.92 -1.04
C THR A 322 1.99 5.39 -1.35
N LEU A 323 2.11 6.22 -0.30
CA LEU A 323 2.43 7.64 -0.42
C LEU A 323 3.84 7.92 0.13
N TYR A 324 4.68 8.60 -0.65
CA TYR A 324 6.03 8.98 -0.22
C TYR A 324 6.02 10.35 0.44
N ARG A 325 6.84 10.51 1.49
CA ARG A 325 7.10 11.78 2.18
C ARG A 325 8.58 11.86 2.52
N TRP A 326 9.31 12.70 1.81
CA TRP A 326 10.74 12.91 2.05
C TRP A 326 10.96 13.94 3.16
N LYS A 327 11.99 13.71 3.97
CA LYS A 327 12.42 14.59 5.05
C LYS A 327 13.92 14.84 4.98
N ALA A 328 14.32 16.04 5.36
CA ALA A 328 15.70 16.44 5.57
C ALA A 328 15.90 16.84 7.03
N ASP A 329 16.82 16.19 7.75
CA ASP A 329 17.03 16.36 9.21
C ASP A 329 15.73 16.31 10.03
N GLY A 330 14.82 15.40 9.65
CA GLY A 330 13.52 15.22 10.31
C GLY A 330 12.42 16.21 9.88
N VAL A 331 12.75 17.27 9.14
CA VAL A 331 11.81 18.28 8.61
C VAL A 331 11.27 17.83 7.25
N LEU A 332 9.97 18.02 7.01
CA LEU A 332 9.34 17.65 5.73
C LEU A 332 9.86 18.51 4.58
N ILE A 333 10.20 17.87 3.46
CA ILE A 333 10.50 18.55 2.20
C ILE A 333 9.16 18.75 1.46
N GLU A 334 8.69 19.99 1.35
CA GLU A 334 7.42 20.29 0.69
C GLU A 334 7.44 19.88 -0.80
N GLY A 335 6.31 19.36 -1.30
CA GLY A 335 6.17 18.89 -2.68
C GLY A 335 6.86 17.56 -3.00
N ALA A 336 7.76 17.06 -2.15
CA ALA A 336 8.45 15.79 -2.35
C ALA A 336 7.57 14.59 -1.96
N THR A 337 6.63 14.23 -2.85
CA THR A 337 5.70 13.11 -2.68
C THR A 337 5.89 11.96 -3.66
N GLY A 338 6.84 12.09 -4.59
CA GLY A 338 7.19 11.06 -5.55
C GLY A 338 8.14 10.00 -4.99
N ARG A 339 8.35 8.95 -5.80
CA ARG A 339 9.35 7.90 -5.54
C ARG A 339 10.78 8.40 -5.60
N THR A 340 11.02 9.54 -6.23
CA THR A 340 12.34 10.13 -6.41
C THR A 340 12.41 11.49 -5.72
N LEU A 341 13.62 11.88 -5.33
CA LEU A 341 13.94 13.19 -4.77
C LEU A 341 15.23 13.70 -5.43
N THR A 342 15.12 14.78 -6.20
CA THR A 342 16.30 15.53 -6.66
C THR A 342 16.89 16.34 -5.50
N LEU A 343 18.18 16.19 -5.26
CA LEU A 343 18.88 16.81 -4.16
C LEU A 343 19.28 18.24 -4.52
N THR A 344 18.55 19.23 -4.05
CA THR A 344 18.91 20.63 -4.31
C THR A 344 19.99 21.13 -3.36
N ARG A 345 20.64 22.25 -3.71
CA ARG A 345 21.63 22.92 -2.83
C ARG A 345 21.08 23.29 -1.43
N ALA A 346 19.77 23.48 -1.30
CA ALA A 346 19.13 23.75 0.00
C ALA A 346 19.20 22.56 0.97
N LEU A 347 19.46 21.36 0.44
CA LEU A 347 19.62 20.13 1.20
C LEU A 347 21.07 19.83 1.58
N LEU A 348 22.04 20.66 1.17
CA LEU A 348 23.46 20.47 1.48
C LEU A 348 23.68 20.33 3.00
N GLY A 349 24.44 19.32 3.39
CA GLY A 349 24.74 18.95 4.77
C GLY A 349 23.63 18.19 5.49
N LYS A 350 22.44 18.04 4.89
CA LYS A 350 21.29 17.39 5.55
C LYS A 350 21.29 15.89 5.35
N THR A 351 20.74 15.18 6.33
CA THR A 351 20.42 13.75 6.22
C THR A 351 19.02 13.55 5.65
N ILE A 352 18.87 12.62 4.72
CA ILE A 352 17.60 12.38 4.01
C ILE A 352 16.95 11.08 4.48
N VAL A 353 15.65 11.13 4.74
CA VAL A 353 14.80 9.98 5.09
C VAL A 353 13.53 10.02 4.26
N VAL A 354 13.07 8.86 3.77
CA VAL A 354 11.76 8.72 3.13
C VAL A 354 10.81 7.96 4.05
N GLY A 355 9.63 8.51 4.27
CA GLY A 355 8.53 7.84 4.96
C GLY A 355 7.45 7.39 3.97
N THR A 356 6.84 6.25 4.25
CA THR A 356 5.62 5.78 3.59
C THR A 356 4.65 5.21 4.61
N HIS A 357 3.41 4.96 4.22
CA HIS A 357 2.43 4.30 5.07
C HIS A 357 1.45 3.48 4.24
N ALA A 358 1.04 2.33 4.78
CA ALA A 358 -0.03 1.52 4.22
C ALA A 358 -1.40 2.13 4.53
N ARG A 359 -2.32 2.02 3.55
CA ARG A 359 -3.76 2.27 3.74
C ARG A 359 -4.57 1.16 3.06
N ALA A 360 -5.67 0.81 3.70
CA ALA A 360 -6.78 0.07 3.11
C ALA A 360 -8.07 0.42 3.89
N PRO A 361 -9.25 0.37 3.26
CA PRO A 361 -10.52 0.58 3.95
C PRO A 361 -10.67 -0.32 5.17
N GLY A 362 -11.04 0.26 6.32
CA GLY A 362 -11.23 -0.51 7.54
C GLY A 362 -9.97 -0.80 8.36
N TYR A 363 -8.77 -0.47 7.86
CA TYR A 363 -7.49 -0.65 8.56
C TYR A 363 -7.01 0.63 9.25
N ARG A 364 -6.12 0.49 10.24
CA ARG A 364 -5.31 1.61 10.75
C ARG A 364 -4.16 1.90 9.79
N ASN A 365 -3.84 3.18 9.61
CA ASN A 365 -2.67 3.56 8.82
C ASN A 365 -1.39 3.11 9.53
N SER A 366 -0.48 2.44 8.80
CA SER A 366 0.79 1.95 9.36
C SER A 366 1.99 2.66 8.72
N PRO A 367 2.52 3.72 9.34
CA PRO A 367 3.68 4.44 8.82
C PRO A 367 4.99 3.69 9.08
N VAL A 368 5.90 3.76 8.13
CA VAL A 368 7.27 3.24 8.21
C VAL A 368 8.23 4.19 7.52
N ARG A 369 9.50 4.19 7.93
CA ARG A 369 10.56 5.05 7.39
C ARG A 369 11.75 4.22 6.94
N SER A 370 12.51 4.75 6.00
CA SER A 370 13.80 4.20 5.63
C SER A 370 14.85 4.49 6.71
N ALA A 371 15.98 3.81 6.63
CA ALA A 371 17.22 4.32 7.21
C ALA A 371 17.59 5.67 6.57
N PRO A 372 18.28 6.56 7.30
CA PRO A 372 18.78 7.82 6.75
C PRO A 372 19.93 7.58 5.75
N ILE A 373 20.05 8.44 4.75
CA ILE A 373 21.20 8.52 3.84
C ILE A 373 21.76 9.95 3.83
N GLY A 374 23.07 10.09 3.63
CA GLY A 374 23.77 11.37 3.63
C GLY A 374 24.82 11.47 4.75
N PRO A 375 25.31 12.68 5.05
CA PRO A 375 24.79 13.99 4.64
C PRO A 375 24.87 14.24 3.13
N VAL A 376 24.01 15.12 2.60
CA VAL A 376 24.11 15.59 1.21
C VAL A 376 25.39 16.41 1.04
N VAL A 377 26.21 16.09 0.04
CA VAL A 377 27.48 16.78 -0.25
C VAL A 377 27.47 17.46 -1.62
N VAL A 378 28.48 18.28 -1.90
CA VAL A 378 28.74 18.78 -3.26
C VAL A 378 29.41 17.69 -4.09
N GLY A 379 29.30 17.77 -5.41
CA GLY A 379 30.01 16.87 -6.32
C GLY A 379 31.52 17.10 -6.31
N GLU A 380 32.28 16.18 -6.90
CA GLU A 380 33.72 16.30 -7.06
C GLU A 380 34.09 16.52 -8.53
N ILE A 381 35.04 17.42 -8.78
CA ILE A 381 35.65 17.56 -10.11
C ILE A 381 36.88 16.65 -10.14
N VAL A 382 36.87 15.68 -11.04
CA VAL A 382 37.94 14.67 -11.14
C VAL A 382 38.78 14.96 -12.38
N ALA A 383 40.10 15.01 -12.22
CA ALA A 383 41.02 15.12 -13.36
C ALA A 383 41.09 13.79 -14.12
N SER A 384 40.83 13.83 -15.43
CA SER A 384 40.98 12.68 -16.32
C SER A 384 42.29 12.73 -17.11
N THR A 385 42.88 13.91 -17.31
CA THR A 385 44.26 14.06 -17.81
C THR A 385 45.01 15.15 -17.01
N PRO A 386 46.36 15.07 -16.91
CA PRO A 386 47.14 16.08 -16.17
C PRO A 386 47.25 17.40 -16.94
N SER A 387 47.40 18.51 -16.22
CA SER A 387 47.76 19.79 -16.86
C SER A 387 49.23 19.84 -17.24
N THR A 388 49.54 20.61 -18.27
CA THR A 388 50.93 20.82 -18.72
C THR A 388 51.26 22.29 -18.89
N LEU A 389 52.56 22.56 -18.97
CA LEU A 389 53.11 23.91 -19.15
C LEU A 389 53.98 23.91 -20.41
N ILE A 390 53.60 24.71 -21.40
CA ILE A 390 54.32 24.84 -22.67
C ILE A 390 55.03 26.19 -22.73
N GLY A 391 56.23 26.21 -23.32
CA GLY A 391 56.97 27.43 -23.58
C GLY A 391 58.44 27.31 -23.26
N ARG A 392 59.22 28.28 -23.71
CA ARG A 392 60.65 28.36 -23.37
C ARG A 392 60.80 29.23 -22.13
N LEU A 393 61.44 28.70 -21.10
CA LEU A 393 61.80 29.42 -19.86
C LEU A 393 62.91 30.45 -20.12
N ARG A 394 62.59 31.49 -20.87
CA ARG A 394 63.52 32.56 -21.23
C ARG A 394 62.82 33.91 -21.20
N VAL A 395 63.47 34.91 -20.61
CA VAL A 395 62.97 36.30 -20.58
C VAL A 395 62.56 36.76 -21.98
N GLY A 396 61.39 37.39 -22.08
CA GLY A 396 60.76 37.81 -23.33
C GLY A 396 60.05 36.69 -24.10
N GLN A 397 59.91 35.49 -23.54
CA GLN A 397 59.09 34.41 -24.09
C GLN A 397 57.79 34.26 -23.31
N VAL A 398 56.83 33.58 -23.91
CA VAL A 398 55.53 33.29 -23.29
C VAL A 398 55.52 31.85 -22.80
N LEU A 399 55.03 31.65 -21.59
CA LEU A 399 54.57 30.35 -21.08
C LEU A 399 53.05 30.26 -21.27
N THR A 400 52.57 29.09 -21.65
CA THR A 400 51.14 28.79 -21.86
C THR A 400 50.77 27.62 -20.96
N ALA A 401 49.80 27.82 -20.07
CA ALA A 401 49.20 26.74 -19.32
C ALA A 401 48.25 25.97 -20.23
N GLN A 402 48.33 24.64 -20.22
CA GLN A 402 47.38 23.77 -20.90
C GLN A 402 46.67 22.91 -19.86
N PRO A 403 45.43 23.28 -19.47
CA PRO A 403 44.66 22.49 -18.52
C PRO A 403 44.41 21.08 -19.04
N GLY A 404 44.57 20.09 -18.16
CA GLY A 404 44.08 18.74 -18.40
C GLY A 404 42.56 18.68 -18.40
N ALA A 405 42.02 17.62 -19.01
CA ALA A 405 40.60 17.32 -19.03
C ALA A 405 40.10 16.93 -17.63
N VAL A 406 38.84 17.26 -17.35
CA VAL A 406 38.16 16.98 -16.09
C VAL A 406 36.76 16.46 -16.36
N GLU A 407 36.20 15.72 -15.40
CA GLU A 407 34.79 15.39 -15.33
C GLU A 407 34.21 15.99 -14.04
N PRO A 408 33.11 16.76 -14.10
CA PRO A 408 32.36 17.17 -15.29
C PRO A 408 33.12 18.18 -16.18
N SER A 409 33.02 18.00 -17.51
CA SER A 409 33.81 18.75 -18.51
C SER A 409 33.45 20.23 -18.68
N ASP A 410 32.32 20.68 -18.15
CA ASP A 410 31.85 22.08 -18.17
C ASP A 410 32.39 22.92 -17.01
N ALA A 411 33.34 22.41 -16.22
CA ALA A 411 34.00 23.18 -15.17
C ALA A 411 34.76 24.39 -15.74
N THR A 412 34.59 25.56 -15.11
CA THR A 412 35.29 26.79 -15.50
C THR A 412 36.73 26.75 -14.99
N VAL A 413 37.69 27.18 -15.82
CA VAL A 413 39.12 27.20 -15.48
C VAL A 413 39.58 28.62 -15.18
N THR A 414 40.32 28.80 -14.10
CA THR A 414 41.03 30.04 -13.77
C THR A 414 42.50 29.77 -13.49
N TYR A 415 43.34 30.79 -13.72
CA TYR A 415 44.79 30.69 -13.60
C TYR A 415 45.32 31.67 -12.57
N GLN A 416 46.41 31.28 -11.90
CA GLN A 416 47.26 32.18 -11.14
C GLN A 416 48.71 31.76 -11.33
N TRP A 417 49.51 32.61 -11.98
CA TRP A 417 50.94 32.36 -12.13
C TRP A 417 51.67 32.60 -10.82
N LEU A 418 52.69 31.78 -10.56
CA LEU A 418 53.54 31.86 -9.38
C LEU A 418 55.01 31.97 -9.78
N ARG A 419 55.74 32.80 -9.03
CA ARG A 419 57.19 32.97 -9.10
C ARG A 419 57.77 32.49 -7.78
N ASN A 420 58.61 31.46 -7.81
CA ASN A 420 59.17 30.84 -6.59
C ASN A 420 58.09 30.47 -5.57
N GLY A 421 56.96 29.93 -6.04
CA GLY A 421 55.82 29.56 -5.20
C GLY A 421 54.92 30.73 -4.74
N THR A 422 55.28 31.99 -5.03
CA THR A 422 54.48 33.17 -4.64
C THR A 422 53.63 33.66 -5.82
N PRO A 423 52.32 33.98 -5.63
CA PRO A 423 51.48 34.52 -6.70
C PRO A 423 52.04 35.81 -7.30
N VAL A 424 52.10 35.86 -8.63
CA VAL A 424 52.41 37.09 -9.37
C VAL A 424 51.12 37.91 -9.53
N THR A 425 51.10 39.12 -8.99
CA THR A 425 49.91 39.99 -9.01
C THR A 425 49.44 40.26 -10.45
N GLY A 426 48.13 40.10 -10.69
CA GLY A 426 47.49 40.34 -12.00
C GLY A 426 47.75 39.26 -13.07
N ALA A 427 48.60 38.27 -12.78
CA ALA A 427 48.91 37.21 -13.71
C ALA A 427 47.89 36.06 -13.62
N THR A 428 46.71 36.29 -14.19
CA THR A 428 45.54 35.38 -14.09
C THR A 428 45.06 34.84 -15.44
N THR A 429 45.81 35.09 -16.51
CA THR A 429 45.52 34.60 -17.87
C THR A 429 46.14 33.24 -18.13
N GLU A 430 45.66 32.54 -19.16
CA GLU A 430 46.21 31.24 -19.62
C GLU A 430 47.68 31.34 -20.02
N THR A 431 48.11 32.51 -20.48
CA THR A 431 49.49 32.79 -20.88
C THR A 431 50.18 33.76 -19.93
N TYR A 432 51.51 33.66 -19.84
CA TYR A 432 52.36 34.56 -19.06
C TYR A 432 53.63 34.93 -19.82
N SER A 433 53.85 36.22 -20.01
CA SER A 433 55.06 36.76 -20.61
C SER A 433 56.16 36.90 -19.57
N LEU A 434 57.26 36.16 -19.76
CA LEU A 434 58.41 36.18 -18.87
C LEU A 434 59.13 37.54 -18.94
N THR A 435 59.30 38.16 -17.78
CA THR A 435 59.93 39.46 -17.58
C THR A 435 61.33 39.31 -16.96
N ALA A 436 62.09 40.41 -16.88
CA ALA A 436 63.39 40.39 -16.20
C ALA A 436 63.28 40.02 -14.72
N SER A 437 62.16 40.33 -14.05
CA SER A 437 61.90 39.95 -12.65
C SER A 437 61.73 38.45 -12.43
N ASP A 438 61.52 37.67 -13.51
CA ASP A 438 61.42 36.22 -13.45
C ASP A 438 62.77 35.53 -13.57
N LEU A 439 63.85 36.25 -13.92
CA LEU A 439 65.15 35.66 -14.17
C LEU A 439 65.65 34.86 -12.96
N GLY A 440 66.07 33.61 -13.21
CA GLY A 440 66.53 32.70 -12.17
C GLY A 440 65.41 32.15 -11.28
N ALA A 441 64.17 32.61 -11.43
CA ALA A 441 63.04 32.09 -10.70
C ALA A 441 62.50 30.78 -11.30
N THR A 442 61.95 29.93 -10.45
CA THR A 442 61.12 28.80 -10.86
C THR A 442 59.70 29.30 -11.07
N MET A 443 59.17 29.09 -12.27
CA MET A 443 57.80 29.46 -12.61
C MET A 443 56.84 28.30 -12.40
N ALA A 444 55.64 28.59 -11.93
CA ALA A 444 54.54 27.64 -11.86
C ALA A 444 53.23 28.32 -12.24
N VAL A 445 52.21 27.54 -12.56
CA VAL A 445 50.83 28.01 -12.72
C VAL A 445 49.91 27.17 -11.86
N ARG A 446 49.08 27.84 -11.04
CA ARG A 446 47.99 27.21 -10.31
C ARG A 446 46.73 27.30 -11.15
N VAL A 447 46.22 26.14 -11.54
CA VAL A 447 45.02 25.96 -12.36
C VAL A 447 43.88 25.54 -11.43
N THR A 448 42.87 26.38 -11.28
CA THR A 448 41.69 26.11 -10.45
C THR A 448 40.50 25.84 -11.35
N ARG A 449 39.85 24.69 -11.16
CA ARG A 449 38.60 24.34 -11.84
C ARG A 449 37.46 24.46 -10.85
N SER A 450 36.41 25.19 -11.25
CA SER A 450 35.25 25.45 -10.41
C SER A 450 33.97 25.16 -11.19
N ARG A 451 33.01 24.53 -10.53
CA ARG A 451 31.66 24.33 -11.06
C ARG A 451 30.64 24.52 -9.93
N ARG A 452 29.49 25.13 -10.24
CA ARG A 452 28.41 25.30 -9.26
C ARG A 452 28.03 23.93 -8.69
N ASN A 453 27.92 23.84 -7.36
CA ASN A 453 27.61 22.61 -6.60
C ASN A 453 28.70 21.53 -6.62
N TYR A 454 29.92 21.87 -7.02
CA TYR A 454 31.09 20.99 -6.92
C TYR A 454 32.16 21.62 -6.03
N ALA A 455 33.01 20.79 -5.43
CA ALA A 455 34.25 21.23 -4.82
C ALA A 455 35.26 21.66 -5.90
N ASP A 456 36.00 22.74 -5.64
CA ASP A 456 37.01 23.23 -6.58
C ASP A 456 38.20 22.26 -6.65
N LEU A 457 38.68 21.98 -7.86
CA LEU A 457 39.89 21.21 -8.11
C LEU A 457 41.06 22.15 -8.41
N VAL A 458 42.07 22.14 -7.55
CA VAL A 458 43.27 22.99 -7.68
C VAL A 458 44.49 22.15 -8.00
N GLU A 459 45.17 22.45 -9.10
CA GLU A 459 46.42 21.81 -9.52
C GLU A 459 47.51 22.87 -9.68
N THR A 460 48.75 22.57 -9.31
CA THR A 460 49.89 23.45 -9.56
C THR A 460 50.91 22.77 -10.47
N VAL A 461 51.08 23.30 -11.67
CA VAL A 461 52.06 22.81 -12.65
C VAL A 461 53.33 23.64 -12.52
N THR A 462 54.42 23.01 -12.09
CA THR A 462 55.71 23.68 -11.86
C THR A 462 56.67 23.40 -13.01
N ALA A 463 57.31 24.44 -13.52
CA ALA A 463 58.32 24.28 -14.55
C ALA A 463 59.57 23.59 -14.00
N THR A 464 60.20 22.73 -14.81
CA THR A 464 61.31 21.88 -14.36
C THR A 464 62.65 22.60 -14.25
N ARG A 465 62.74 23.84 -14.72
CA ARG A 465 63.97 24.66 -14.73
C ARG A 465 63.65 26.11 -14.38
N ALA A 466 64.68 26.85 -13.98
CA ALA A 466 64.59 28.28 -13.76
C ALA A 466 64.59 29.06 -15.11
N VAL A 467 64.05 30.27 -15.08
CA VAL A 467 64.03 31.18 -16.23
C VAL A 467 65.43 31.67 -16.55
N THR A 468 65.77 31.68 -17.84
CA THR A 468 67.07 32.10 -18.34
C THR A 468 66.98 33.37 -19.21
N VAL A 469 68.12 33.95 -19.58
CA VAL A 469 68.20 35.02 -20.58
C VAL A 469 69.34 34.76 -21.55
N LYS A 470 69.13 35.12 -22.83
CA LYS A 470 70.19 35.06 -23.85
C LYS A 470 70.91 36.40 -23.85
N PRO A 471 72.22 36.46 -23.53
CA PRO A 471 72.96 37.71 -23.57
C PRO A 471 73.43 38.05 -24.99
N THR A 472 73.82 39.31 -25.17
CA THR A 472 74.54 39.83 -26.33
C THR A 472 75.99 40.09 -25.93
N VAL A 473 76.93 39.51 -26.68
CA VAL A 473 78.38 39.71 -26.48
C VAL A 473 78.89 40.61 -27.59
N THR A 474 79.64 41.64 -27.23
CA THR A 474 80.31 42.56 -28.16
C THR A 474 81.79 42.64 -27.84
N LEU A 475 82.61 42.87 -28.87
CA LEU A 475 84.07 42.86 -28.76
C LEU A 475 84.67 44.11 -29.36
N THR A 476 85.68 44.64 -28.68
CA THR A 476 86.60 45.63 -29.25
C THR A 476 88.02 45.16 -29.00
N ALA A 477 88.78 44.91 -30.05
CA ALA A 477 90.14 44.39 -29.95
C ALA A 477 91.14 45.42 -30.50
N VAL A 478 92.22 45.62 -29.75
CA VAL A 478 93.33 46.51 -30.15
C VAL A 478 94.62 45.72 -30.09
N GLY A 479 95.31 45.63 -31.22
CA GLY A 479 96.61 44.98 -31.29
C GLY A 479 97.71 45.89 -30.75
N ARG A 480 98.70 45.26 -30.13
CA ARG A 480 99.94 45.86 -29.62
C ARG A 480 101.09 44.91 -29.96
N SER A 481 102.33 45.32 -29.69
CA SER A 481 103.49 44.44 -29.94
C SER A 481 103.31 43.10 -29.23
N ARG A 482 103.24 42.02 -30.03
CA ARG A 482 103.05 40.62 -29.61
C ARG A 482 101.88 40.33 -28.64
N ARG A 483 100.88 41.20 -28.59
CA ARG A 483 99.70 41.04 -27.71
C ARG A 483 98.46 41.73 -28.25
N ALA A 484 97.29 41.24 -27.87
CA ALA A 484 96.00 41.87 -28.16
C ALA A 484 95.27 42.22 -26.86
N VAL A 485 94.76 43.45 -26.76
CA VAL A 485 93.88 43.88 -25.67
C VAL A 485 92.45 43.82 -26.18
N VAL A 486 91.64 42.92 -25.62
CA VAL A 486 90.26 42.68 -26.02
C VAL A 486 89.34 43.13 -24.90
N ARG A 487 88.47 44.11 -25.18
CA ARG A 487 87.36 44.48 -24.32
C ARG A 487 86.17 43.63 -24.71
N VAL A 488 85.68 42.85 -23.75
CA VAL A 488 84.45 42.06 -23.88
C VAL A 488 83.36 42.79 -23.12
N GLN A 489 82.23 43.04 -23.78
CA GLN A 489 81.03 43.54 -23.13
C GLN A 489 79.88 42.55 -23.36
N VAL A 490 79.31 42.07 -22.27
CA VAL A 490 78.18 41.15 -22.23
C VAL A 490 76.99 41.89 -21.63
N THR A 491 75.89 41.96 -22.37
CA THR A 491 74.67 42.65 -21.96
C THR A 491 73.48 41.72 -22.04
N ALA A 492 72.51 41.89 -21.15
CA ALA A 492 71.20 41.26 -21.21
C ALA A 492 70.15 42.27 -20.72
N PRO A 493 68.89 42.18 -21.18
CA PRO A 493 67.85 43.12 -20.77
C PRO A 493 67.72 43.21 -19.25
N ASP A 494 67.78 44.44 -18.73
CA ASP A 494 67.50 44.84 -17.34
C ASP A 494 68.30 44.10 -16.25
N ILE A 495 69.45 43.50 -16.59
CA ILE A 495 70.32 42.82 -15.61
C ILE A 495 71.81 43.06 -15.86
N THR A 496 72.57 43.17 -14.77
CA THR A 496 74.04 43.20 -14.81
C THR A 496 74.59 41.79 -14.95
N VAL A 497 75.32 41.53 -16.04
CA VAL A 497 75.89 40.19 -16.31
C VAL A 497 77.20 39.99 -15.56
N THR A 498 77.29 38.87 -14.84
CA THR A 498 78.48 38.43 -14.10
C THR A 498 79.00 37.09 -14.65
N GLY A 499 80.21 36.70 -14.26
CA GLY A 499 80.86 35.45 -14.68
C GLY A 499 82.01 35.68 -15.65
N ASP A 500 82.54 34.61 -16.23
CA ASP A 500 83.80 34.67 -16.95
C ASP A 500 83.64 34.78 -18.47
N ALA A 501 84.53 35.55 -19.08
CA ALA A 501 84.72 35.65 -20.51
C ALA A 501 86.12 35.15 -20.91
N THR A 502 86.17 34.14 -21.76
CA THR A 502 87.39 33.60 -22.35
C THR A 502 87.58 34.16 -23.76
N VAL A 503 88.77 34.68 -24.06
CA VAL A 503 89.14 35.23 -25.37
C VAL A 503 90.28 34.42 -25.97
N LYS A 504 90.11 34.01 -27.24
CA LYS A 504 91.16 33.42 -28.08
C LYS A 504 91.60 34.42 -29.14
N VAL A 505 92.91 34.61 -29.27
CA VAL A 505 93.53 35.37 -30.38
C VAL A 505 94.63 34.51 -31.00
N GLY A 506 94.42 34.06 -32.24
CA GLY A 506 95.29 33.05 -32.85
C GLY A 506 95.26 31.74 -32.07
N ALA A 507 96.43 31.24 -31.64
CA ALA A 507 96.56 30.06 -30.80
C ALA A 507 96.38 30.34 -29.29
N GLN A 508 96.49 31.59 -28.86
CA GLN A 508 96.55 31.98 -27.45
C GLN A 508 95.16 32.21 -26.85
N LEU A 509 95.00 31.87 -25.57
CA LEU A 509 93.76 32.01 -24.79
C LEU A 509 94.03 32.80 -23.51
N ALA A 510 93.09 33.65 -23.11
CA ALA A 510 93.07 34.24 -21.78
C ALA A 510 91.63 34.41 -21.30
N THR A 511 91.40 34.35 -19.98
CA THR A 511 90.09 34.50 -19.35
C THR A 511 90.11 35.66 -18.38
N ALA A 512 89.01 36.41 -18.30
CA ALA A 512 88.80 37.38 -17.24
C ALA A 512 87.33 37.38 -16.79
N THR A 513 87.12 37.71 -15.52
CA THR A 513 85.78 37.88 -14.93
C THR A 513 85.19 39.21 -15.36
N LEU A 514 83.89 39.19 -15.69
CA LEU A 514 83.11 40.38 -15.99
C LEU A 514 82.83 41.17 -14.70
N VAL A 515 83.12 42.46 -14.73
CA VAL A 515 82.68 43.46 -13.75
C VAL A 515 81.72 44.39 -14.48
N ASP A 516 80.49 44.50 -13.98
CA ASP A 516 79.40 45.26 -14.61
C ASP A 516 79.18 44.91 -16.09
N GLY A 517 79.18 43.61 -16.40
CA GLY A 517 79.04 43.12 -17.78
C GLY A 517 80.24 43.39 -18.68
N ARG A 518 81.39 43.80 -18.14
CA ARG A 518 82.59 44.14 -18.94
C ARG A 518 83.84 43.43 -18.43
N ALA A 519 84.68 42.99 -19.35
CA ALA A 519 86.00 42.43 -19.04
C ALA A 519 87.06 43.01 -19.98
N ARG A 520 88.25 43.27 -19.45
CA ARG A 520 89.45 43.60 -20.24
C ARG A 520 90.38 42.42 -20.22
N VAL A 521 90.51 41.74 -21.35
CA VAL A 521 91.35 40.54 -21.50
C VAL A 521 92.60 40.91 -22.29
N VAL A 522 93.77 40.61 -21.75
CA VAL A 522 95.06 40.80 -22.44
C VAL A 522 95.57 39.42 -22.87
N VAL A 523 95.67 39.21 -24.17
CA VAL A 523 96.21 37.97 -24.74
C VAL A 523 97.64 38.25 -25.21
N THR A 524 98.62 37.64 -24.54
CA THR A 524 100.05 37.81 -24.82
C THR A 524 100.60 36.67 -25.67
N GLY A 525 101.77 36.85 -26.29
CA GLY A 525 102.39 35.80 -27.13
C GLY A 525 101.66 35.58 -28.44
N VAL A 526 100.95 36.60 -28.92
CA VAL A 526 100.19 36.55 -30.18
C VAL A 526 101.13 36.94 -31.31
N GLU A 527 101.22 36.10 -32.34
CA GLU A 527 102.02 36.39 -33.52
C GLU A 527 101.52 37.66 -34.27
N PRO A 528 102.42 38.49 -34.83
CA PRO A 528 102.06 39.67 -35.62
C PRO A 528 101.16 39.36 -36.83
N GLY A 529 100.45 40.37 -37.33
CA GLY A 529 99.53 40.27 -38.47
C GLY A 529 98.06 40.22 -38.07
N GLU A 530 97.16 40.01 -39.04
CA GLU A 530 95.73 39.89 -38.77
C GLU A 530 95.40 38.57 -38.06
N ARG A 531 94.74 38.66 -36.91
CA ARG A 531 94.35 37.52 -36.09
C ARG A 531 92.86 37.57 -35.80
N ARG A 532 92.21 36.41 -35.90
CA ARG A 532 90.81 36.26 -35.46
C ARG A 532 90.74 36.29 -33.94
N VAL A 533 89.81 37.08 -33.43
CA VAL A 533 89.44 37.15 -32.02
C VAL A 533 88.14 36.39 -31.85
N ARG A 534 88.09 35.44 -30.92
CA ARG A 534 86.85 34.78 -30.51
C ARG A 534 86.69 34.94 -29.01
N ALA A 535 85.53 35.35 -28.55
CA ALA A 535 85.21 35.40 -27.14
C ALA A 535 84.02 34.50 -26.83
N TRP A 536 84.10 33.80 -25.70
CA TRP A 536 83.02 33.00 -25.14
C TRP A 536 82.70 33.50 -23.74
N TYR A 537 81.43 33.78 -23.49
CA TYR A 537 80.89 33.95 -22.16
C TYR A 537 80.37 32.60 -21.67
N ALA A 538 80.85 32.14 -20.52
CA ALA A 538 80.57 30.81 -19.99
C ALA A 538 79.11 30.62 -19.53
N GLY A 539 78.41 31.70 -19.20
CA GLY A 539 77.11 31.66 -18.51
C GLY A 539 77.28 31.63 -16.98
N ASN A 540 76.18 31.88 -16.26
CA ASN A 540 76.15 31.89 -14.78
C ASN A 540 74.88 31.25 -14.19
N GLY A 541 74.32 30.24 -14.87
CA GLY A 541 73.10 29.54 -14.46
C GLY A 541 71.80 30.22 -14.92
N SER A 542 71.70 31.54 -14.82
CA SER A 542 70.54 32.31 -15.29
C SER A 542 70.79 32.99 -16.64
N VAL A 543 72.04 33.40 -16.91
CA VAL A 543 72.44 33.91 -18.22
C VAL A 543 73.06 32.78 -19.04
N LEU A 544 72.50 32.53 -20.23
CA LEU A 544 72.99 31.50 -21.13
C LEU A 544 74.38 31.84 -21.67
N ARG A 545 75.17 30.81 -21.99
CA ARG A 545 76.43 30.98 -22.72
C ARG A 545 76.22 31.68 -24.07
N ALA A 546 77.17 32.53 -24.45
CA ALA A 546 77.16 33.23 -25.73
C ALA A 546 78.58 33.41 -26.26
N ARG A 547 78.71 33.73 -27.55
CA ARG A 547 79.99 33.98 -28.19
C ARG A 547 79.90 35.17 -29.13
N ALA A 548 81.04 35.81 -29.33
CA ALA A 548 81.23 36.84 -30.35
C ALA A 548 82.59 36.65 -31.02
N GLU A 549 82.73 37.21 -32.21
CA GLU A 549 83.97 37.16 -32.97
C GLU A 549 84.30 38.53 -33.54
N SER A 550 85.59 38.76 -33.75
CA SER A 550 86.13 39.98 -34.36
C SER A 550 87.50 39.65 -34.96
N THR A 551 88.20 40.65 -35.48
CA THR A 551 89.58 40.56 -35.94
C THR A 551 90.42 41.63 -35.26
N VAL A 552 91.73 41.40 -35.21
CA VAL A 552 92.68 42.37 -34.67
C VAL A 552 93.99 42.28 -35.44
N HIS A 553 94.57 43.41 -35.81
CA HIS A 553 95.91 43.47 -36.40
C HIS A 553 96.95 43.63 -35.29
N VAL A 554 97.82 42.63 -35.09
CA VAL A 554 98.81 42.59 -34.01
C VAL A 554 100.15 43.12 -34.52
N LEU A 555 100.75 44.03 -33.76
CA LEU A 555 102.01 44.68 -34.15
C LEU A 555 103.21 43.75 -33.89
N PRO A 556 104.31 43.89 -34.67
CA PRO A 556 105.57 43.17 -34.49
C PRO A 556 106.08 43.11 -33.05
#